data_AF-A0A371LEG4-F1
#
_entry.id   AF-A0A371LEG4-F1
#
_cell.length_a   1.000
_cell.length_b   1.000
_cell.length_c   1.000
_cell.angle_alpha   90.00
_cell.angle_beta   90.00
_cell.angle_gamma   90.00
#
_symmetry.space_group_name_H-M   'P 1'
#
loop_
_entity.id
_entity.type
_entity.pdbx_description
1 polymer ?
#
loop_
_entity_poly.entity_id
_entity_poly.type
_entity_poly.pdbx_seq_one_letter_code
_entity_poly.pdbx_strand_id
1 'polypeptide(L)'
;MSVDPVCGMEPIESDELTAEFEGTTYYFCSIDCRDFFGEHPKRFVDEPRPHLCDASGVMIPRLHYGRAVGEFDLTVAGPESLSVGLEDVTDLQFDLERALKAAEWQ
;
A
#
# COMPACT_ATOMS: atom_id res chain seq x y z
N MET A 1 -20.07 -2.00 7.10
CA MET A 1 -19.03 -2.93 6.65
C MET A 1 -17.98 -2.97 7.73
N SER A 2 -17.86 -4.10 8.43
CA SER A 2 -16.77 -4.32 9.37
C SER A 2 -15.47 -4.46 8.56
N VAL A 3 -14.37 -3.92 9.04
CA VAL A 3 -13.05 -4.00 8.40
C VAL A 3 -12.12 -4.66 9.41
N ASP A 4 -11.26 -5.56 8.95
CA ASP A 4 -10.29 -6.21 9.82
C ASP A 4 -9.38 -5.16 10.48
N PRO A 5 -9.36 -5.06 11.83
CA PRO A 5 -8.59 -4.04 12.55
C PRO A 5 -7.08 -4.30 12.51
N VAL A 6 -6.65 -5.52 12.17
CA VAL A 6 -5.25 -5.85 11.94
C VAL A 6 -4.87 -5.41 10.54
N CYS A 7 -5.44 -6.01 9.49
CA CYS A 7 -4.96 -5.87 8.11
C CYS A 7 -5.63 -4.78 7.27
N GLY A 8 -6.87 -4.41 7.59
CA GLY A 8 -7.65 -3.47 6.80
C GLY A 8 -8.38 -4.08 5.60
N MET A 9 -8.34 -5.41 5.44
CA MET A 9 -9.10 -6.11 4.41
C MET A 9 -10.55 -6.35 4.85
N GLU A 10 -11.40 -6.72 3.88
CA GLU A 10 -12.75 -7.16 4.16
C GLU A 10 -12.72 -8.50 4.93
N PRO A 11 -13.35 -8.57 6.10
CA PRO A 11 -13.37 -9.78 6.90
C PRO A 11 -14.30 -10.83 6.28
N ILE A 12 -14.09 -12.08 6.64
CA ILE A 12 -14.96 -13.18 6.25
C ILE A 12 -15.91 -13.49 7.41
N GLU A 13 -17.21 -13.55 7.15
CA GLU A 13 -18.20 -13.94 8.16
C GLU A 13 -18.10 -15.45 8.44
N SER A 14 -17.23 -15.80 9.38
CA SER A 14 -17.08 -17.16 9.92
C SER A 14 -16.84 -17.08 11.41
N ASP A 15 -17.53 -17.90 12.21
CA ASP A 15 -17.36 -17.95 13.67
C ASP A 15 -15.90 -18.18 14.08
N GLU A 16 -15.15 -18.96 13.29
CA GLU A 16 -13.73 -19.24 13.53
C GLU A 16 -12.83 -18.00 13.38
N LEU A 17 -13.29 -16.98 12.66
CA LEU A 17 -12.58 -15.74 12.36
C LEU A 17 -13.17 -14.56 13.13
N THR A 18 -13.77 -14.83 14.30
CA THR A 18 -14.27 -13.80 15.21
C THR A 18 -13.55 -13.82 16.54
N ALA A 19 -13.48 -12.67 17.20
CA ALA A 19 -13.04 -12.56 18.59
C ALA A 19 -13.86 -11.51 19.33
N GLU A 20 -14.19 -11.79 20.59
CA GLU A 20 -14.83 -10.79 21.46
C GLU A 20 -13.79 -10.09 22.32
N PHE A 21 -13.82 -8.76 22.32
CA PHE A 21 -12.99 -7.94 23.18
C PHE A 21 -13.78 -6.73 23.67
N GLU A 22 -13.77 -6.50 24.98
CA GLU A 22 -14.51 -5.41 25.65
C GLU A 22 -16.01 -5.33 25.28
N GLY A 23 -16.64 -6.48 25.02
CA GLY A 23 -18.06 -6.56 24.64
C GLY A 23 -18.35 -6.19 23.18
N THR A 24 -17.31 -6.05 22.35
CA THR A 24 -17.42 -5.87 20.90
C THR A 24 -16.91 -7.11 20.18
N THR A 25 -17.68 -7.61 19.22
CA THR A 25 -17.27 -8.71 18.33
C THR A 25 -16.49 -8.15 17.14
N TYR A 26 -15.24 -8.59 16.98
CA TYR A 26 -14.35 -8.27 15.88
C TYR A 26 -14.33 -9.42 14.87
N TYR A 27 -14.16 -9.07 13.58
CA TYR A 27 -14.13 -10.01 12.47
C TYR A 27 -12.80 -9.87 11.72
N PHE A 28 -12.24 -10.99 11.28
CA PHE A 28 -10.93 -11.05 10.66
C PHE A 28 -10.97 -11.68 9.27
N CYS A 29 -9.99 -11.36 8.42
CA CYS A 29 -9.87 -11.96 7.09
C CYS A 29 -9.18 -13.34 7.13
N SER A 30 -8.41 -13.63 8.18
CA SER A 30 -7.65 -14.88 8.34
C SER A 30 -7.46 -15.25 9.80
N ILE A 31 -7.11 -16.52 10.03
CA ILE A 31 -6.79 -17.05 11.36
C ILE A 31 -5.59 -16.29 11.95
N ASP A 32 -4.59 -15.99 11.13
CA ASP A 32 -3.41 -15.23 11.56
C ASP A 32 -3.77 -13.83 12.08
N CYS A 33 -4.73 -13.13 11.44
CA CYS A 33 -5.18 -11.82 11.90
C CYS A 33 -5.91 -11.92 13.24
N ARG A 34 -6.76 -12.94 13.41
CA ARG A 34 -7.43 -13.22 14.69
C ARG A 34 -6.42 -13.51 15.81
N ASP A 35 -5.44 -14.36 15.54
CA ASP A 35 -4.44 -14.76 16.53
C ASP A 35 -3.56 -13.58 16.92
N PHE A 36 -3.10 -12.78 15.94
CA PHE A 36 -2.32 -11.57 16.18
C PHE A 36 -3.11 -10.51 16.97
N PHE A 37 -4.40 -10.37 16.68
CA PHE A 37 -5.31 -9.55 17.49
C PHE A 37 -5.41 -10.07 18.92
N GLY A 38 -5.49 -11.40 19.10
CA GLY A 38 -5.54 -12.05 20.42
C GLY A 38 -4.29 -11.83 21.28
N GLU A 39 -3.11 -11.70 20.67
CA GLU A 39 -1.86 -11.40 21.39
C GLU A 39 -1.83 -9.97 21.95
N HIS A 40 -2.35 -9.01 21.18
CA HIS A 40 -2.27 -7.57 21.51
C HIS A 40 -3.56 -6.80 21.19
N PRO A 41 -4.73 -7.16 21.76
CA PRO A 41 -6.02 -6.64 21.31
C PRO A 41 -6.14 -5.12 21.52
N LYS A 42 -5.68 -4.61 22.67
CA LYS A 42 -5.68 -3.17 22.97
C LYS A 42 -4.99 -2.33 21.89
N ARG A 43 -3.89 -2.82 21.32
CA ARG A 43 -3.12 -2.10 20.30
C ARG A 43 -3.94 -1.86 19.04
N PHE A 44 -4.70 -2.87 18.59
CA PHE A 44 -5.52 -2.76 17.38
C PHE A 44 -6.85 -2.03 17.62
N VAL A 45 -7.32 -1.99 18.88
CA VAL A 45 -8.46 -1.16 19.28
C VAL A 45 -8.07 0.32 19.32
N ASP A 46 -6.91 0.65 19.89
CA ASP A 46 -6.42 2.03 19.98
C ASP A 46 -5.95 2.57 18.62
N GLU A 47 -5.20 1.78 17.85
CA GLU A 47 -4.69 2.14 16.52
C GLU A 47 -5.03 1.03 15.50
N PRO A 48 -6.21 1.10 14.85
CA PRO A 48 -6.60 0.12 13.86
C PRO A 48 -5.73 0.24 12.60
N ARG A 49 -5.26 -0.90 12.08
CA ARG A 49 -4.41 -1.05 10.89
C ARG A 49 -3.06 -0.35 11.06
N PRO A 50 -2.25 -0.74 12.06
CA PRO A 50 -1.02 -0.03 12.40
C PRO A 50 0.04 -0.04 11.28
N HIS A 51 -0.02 -0.99 10.36
CA HIS A 51 0.83 -1.02 9.17
C HIS A 51 0.28 -0.22 8.00
N LEU A 52 -0.81 0.53 8.12
CA LEU A 52 -1.24 1.48 7.10
C LEU A 52 -1.08 2.90 7.63
N CYS A 53 -0.59 3.81 6.80
CA CYS A 53 -0.65 5.24 7.06
C CYS A 53 -1.30 5.97 5.90
N ASP A 54 -2.02 7.04 6.22
CA ASP A 54 -2.46 8.00 5.23
C ASP A 54 -1.27 8.85 4.78
N ALA A 55 -0.98 8.82 3.48
CA ALA A 55 -0.08 9.74 2.81
C ALA A 55 -0.88 10.51 1.75
N SER A 56 -1.36 11.70 2.13
CA SER A 56 -2.10 12.60 1.24
C SER A 56 -3.37 11.97 0.65
N GLY A 57 -4.15 11.26 1.47
CA GLY A 57 -5.38 10.59 1.04
C GLY A 57 -5.16 9.22 0.39
N VAL A 58 -3.92 8.74 0.35
CA VAL A 58 -3.58 7.39 -0.11
C VAL A 58 -3.19 6.54 1.10
N MET A 59 -3.92 5.44 1.34
CA MET A 59 -3.56 4.45 2.35
C MET A 59 -2.38 3.62 1.83
N ILE A 60 -1.19 3.88 2.36
CA ILE A 60 0.02 3.16 2.01
C ILE A 60 0.48 2.29 3.18
N PRO A 61 1.09 1.11 2.92
CA PRO A 61 1.69 0.34 3.98
C PRO A 61 2.86 1.12 4.62
N ARG A 62 2.82 1.27 5.94
CA ARG A 62 3.97 1.58 6.80
C ARG A 62 4.94 0.41 6.74
N LEU A 63 5.63 0.27 5.61
CA LEU A 63 6.89 -0.42 5.60
C LEU A 63 7.79 0.31 6.59
N HIS A 64 8.29 -0.40 7.60
CA HIS A 64 9.41 0.10 8.38
C HIS A 64 10.48 0.47 7.36
N TYR A 65 10.75 1.77 7.22
CA TYR A 65 11.79 2.27 6.33
C TYR A 65 13.13 1.91 6.96
N GLY A 66 13.44 0.63 6.89
CA GLY A 66 14.72 0.00 7.16
C GLY A 66 15.04 -0.71 5.87
N ARG A 67 16.06 -0.22 5.18
CA ARG A 67 16.75 -0.95 4.12
C ARG A 67 16.90 -2.38 4.63
N ALA A 68 16.23 -3.36 4.00
CA ALA A 68 16.53 -4.75 4.28
C ALA A 68 18.05 -4.87 4.05
N VAL A 69 18.81 -5.09 5.12
CA VAL A 69 20.26 -5.17 5.03
C VAL A 69 20.52 -6.58 4.54
N GLY A 70 20.76 -6.70 3.24
CA GLY A 70 20.94 -7.96 2.54
C GLY A 70 21.48 -7.71 1.15
N GLU A 71 22.16 -8.71 0.60
CA GLU A 71 22.55 -8.73 -0.80
C GLU A 71 21.35 -9.26 -1.61
N PHE A 72 20.72 -8.38 -2.37
CA PHE A 72 19.68 -8.78 -3.32
C PHE A 72 20.36 -9.02 -4.66
N ASP A 73 20.47 -10.28 -5.05
CA ASP A 73 20.92 -10.63 -6.40
C ASP A 73 19.71 -10.53 -7.34
N LEU A 74 19.68 -9.44 -8.12
CA LEU A 74 18.71 -9.27 -9.19
C LEU A 74 19.37 -9.69 -10.50
N THR A 75 18.96 -10.85 -11.02
CA THR A 75 19.37 -11.28 -12.35
C THR A 75 18.37 -10.73 -13.38
N VAL A 76 18.86 -9.92 -14.31
CA VAL A 76 18.09 -9.46 -15.46
C VAL A 76 18.19 -10.52 -16.55
N ALA A 77 17.07 -11.13 -16.93
CA ALA A 77 17.04 -12.18 -17.95
C ALA A 77 17.48 -11.70 -19.34
N GLY A 78 17.26 -10.41 -19.63
CA GLY A 78 17.67 -9.73 -20.87
C GLY A 78 17.26 -8.24 -20.87
N PRO A 79 17.87 -7.38 -21.70
CA PRO A 79 17.58 -5.95 -21.72
C PRO A 79 16.12 -5.62 -22.07
N GLU A 80 15.43 -6.49 -22.81
CA GLU A 80 13.99 -6.39 -23.11
C GLU A 80 13.06 -6.74 -21.94
N SER A 81 13.59 -7.34 -20.86
CA SER A 81 12.80 -7.72 -19.67
C SER A 81 12.62 -6.59 -18.67
N LEU A 82 13.33 -5.47 -18.86
CA LEU A 82 13.18 -4.26 -18.06
C LEU A 82 12.30 -3.27 -18.81
N SER A 83 11.17 -2.89 -18.23
CA SER A 83 10.48 -1.68 -18.66
C SER A 83 11.21 -0.46 -18.09
N VAL A 84 11.52 0.50 -18.96
CA VAL A 84 11.80 1.86 -18.49
C VAL A 84 10.44 2.38 -18.02
N GLY A 85 10.31 2.71 -16.73
CA GLY A 85 9.09 3.34 -16.23
C GLY A 85 8.75 4.53 -17.11
N LEU A 86 7.46 4.80 -17.34
CA LEU A 86 7.04 5.98 -18.11
C LEU A 86 7.68 7.22 -17.49
N GLU A 87 8.79 7.65 -18.06
CA GLU A 87 9.13 9.05 -18.10
C GLU A 87 8.00 9.67 -18.90
N ASP A 88 7.13 10.42 -18.22
CA ASP A 88 6.12 11.27 -18.84
C ASP A 88 6.82 12.22 -19.83
N VAL A 89 7.08 11.72 -21.05
CA VAL A 89 7.61 12.49 -22.19
C VAL A 89 6.52 13.33 -22.85
N THR A 90 5.32 13.36 -22.27
CA THR A 90 4.20 14.19 -22.72
C THR A 90 4.40 15.69 -22.48
N ASP A 91 5.40 16.11 -21.69
CA ASP A 91 5.71 17.54 -21.51
C ASP A 91 6.69 18.11 -22.56
N LEU A 92 7.47 17.28 -23.27
CA LEU A 92 8.48 17.80 -24.23
C LEU A 92 7.92 18.08 -25.63
N GLN A 93 6.78 17.50 -26.01
CA GLN A 93 6.12 17.83 -27.29
C GLN A 93 5.42 19.20 -27.25
N PHE A 94 4.87 19.59 -26.10
CA PHE A 94 4.13 20.85 -25.96
C PHE A 94 5.04 22.08 -26.01
N ASP A 95 6.27 21.98 -25.49
CA ASP A 95 7.24 23.08 -25.54
C ASP A 95 7.85 23.28 -26.93
N LEU A 96 8.01 22.22 -27.74
CA LEU A 96 8.52 22.36 -29.11
C LEU A 96 7.50 23.07 -30.03
N GLU A 97 6.22 22.73 -29.93
CA GLU A 97 5.17 23.42 -30.69
C GLU A 97 5.04 24.88 -30.28
N ARG A 98 5.19 25.19 -28.99
CA ARG A 98 5.14 26.58 -28.49
C ARG A 98 6.37 27.39 -28.91
N ALA A 99 7.55 26.78 -28.94
CA ALA A 99 8.77 27.42 -29.42
C ALA A 99 8.75 27.68 -30.94
N LEU A 100 8.23 26.74 -31.74
CA LEU A 100 8.10 26.92 -33.18
C LEU A 100 7.05 28.00 -33.52
N LYS A 101 5.91 28.01 -32.82
CA LYS A 101 4.85 29.01 -33.06
C LYS A 101 5.21 30.42 -32.61
N ALA A 102 6.14 30.55 -31.64
CA ALA A 102 6.72 31.82 -31.24
C ALA A 102 7.74 32.36 -32.26
N ALA A 103 8.37 31.48 -33.04
CA ALA A 103 9.30 31.87 -34.11
C ALA A 103 8.60 32.28 -35.42
N GLU A 104 7.31 31.97 -35.59
CA GLU A 104 6.51 32.34 -36.77
C GLU A 104 5.85 33.73 -36.68
N TRP A 105 6.06 34.50 -35.60
CA TRP A 105 5.65 35.91 -35.50
C TRP A 105 6.87 36.83 -35.54
N GLN A 106 7.50 36.94 -36.71
CA GLN A 106 8.32 38.09 -37.07
C GLN A 106 8.18 38.43 -38.55
#